data_AF-A0A949R158-F1
#
_entry.id   AF-A0A949R158-F1
#
_cell.length_a   1.000
_cell.length_b   1.000
_cell.length_c   1.000
_cell.angle_alpha   90.00
_cell.angle_beta   90.00
_cell.angle_gamma   90.00
#
_symmetry.space_group_name_H-M   'P 1'
#
loop_
_entity.id
_entity.type
_entity.pdbx_description
1 polymer ?
#
loop_
_entity_poly.entity_id
_entity_poly.type
_entity_poly.pdbx_seq_one_letter_code
_entity_poly.pdbx_strand_id
1 'polypeptide(L)'
;MAENDKRNPHFPGTYFDKDAVLRLERFLRIASWIAAGVYIYQLVLNLGVFILQLIRGLVYIGGVTDLLLQLLWQVQPSLAGLIFFAVLQAVAHGLLILLDIEDNTRRAARGR
;
A
#
# COMPACT_ATOMS: atom_id res chain seq x y z
N MET A 1 -35.15 36.40 -14.42
CA MET A 1 -35.01 35.00 -13.98
C MET A 1 -33.97 35.00 -12.87
N ALA A 2 -34.42 35.19 -11.64
CA ALA A 2 -33.56 35.19 -10.48
C ALA A 2 -33.54 33.80 -9.86
N GLU A 3 -32.39 33.47 -9.27
CA GLU A 3 -32.29 32.68 -8.04
C GLU A 3 -32.32 31.14 -8.17
N ASN A 4 -31.12 30.52 -8.22
CA ASN A 4 -30.73 29.48 -7.26
C ASN A 4 -29.22 29.08 -7.28
N ASP A 5 -28.29 30.00 -7.54
CA ASP A 5 -26.84 29.69 -7.50
C ASP A 5 -26.21 30.02 -6.13
N LYS A 6 -26.91 29.65 -5.05
CA LYS A 6 -26.47 29.86 -3.67
C LYS A 6 -26.98 28.72 -2.81
N ARG A 7 -26.18 27.66 -2.66
CA ARG A 7 -26.14 26.75 -1.47
C ARG A 7 -25.15 25.60 -1.71
N ASN A 8 -23.89 25.91 -1.87
CA ASN A 8 -22.86 25.09 -1.23
C ASN A 8 -22.16 26.01 -0.24
N PRO A 9 -22.53 26.00 1.05
CA PRO A 9 -21.72 26.68 2.03
C PRO A 9 -20.40 25.93 2.09
N HIS A 10 -19.44 26.42 1.32
CA HIS A 10 -18.03 26.12 1.51
C HIS A 10 -17.73 26.63 2.93
N PHE A 11 -17.90 25.75 3.91
CA PHE A 11 -17.72 26.07 5.31
C PHE A 11 -16.24 26.45 5.44
N PRO A 12 -15.88 27.67 5.85
CA PRO A 12 -14.49 28.14 5.83
C PRO A 12 -13.53 27.39 6.77
N GLY A 13 -14.00 26.31 7.41
CA GLY A 13 -13.29 25.49 8.38
C GLY A 13 -13.13 24.02 7.99
N THR A 14 -13.41 23.61 6.74
CA THR A 14 -12.93 22.33 6.22
C THR A 14 -11.54 22.52 5.65
N TYR A 15 -10.51 22.09 6.38
CA TYR A 15 -9.12 22.19 5.91
C TYR A 15 -8.82 21.09 4.88
N PHE A 16 -9.60 20.00 4.84
CA PHE A 16 -9.51 18.95 3.81
C PHE A 16 -10.88 18.57 3.23
N ASP A 17 -10.92 18.32 1.92
CA ASP A 17 -12.06 17.70 1.24
C ASP A 17 -12.13 16.21 1.62
N LYS A 18 -13.09 15.86 2.48
CA LYS A 18 -13.31 14.49 2.98
C LYS A 18 -13.46 13.47 1.85
N ASP A 19 -14.16 13.84 0.77
CA ASP A 19 -14.38 12.92 -0.35
C ASP A 19 -13.09 12.71 -1.14
N ALA A 20 -12.22 13.72 -1.21
CA ALA A 20 -10.89 13.57 -1.80
C ALA A 20 -9.99 12.67 -0.94
N VAL A 21 -9.99 12.84 0.39
CA VAL A 21 -9.20 12.02 1.31
C VAL A 21 -9.64 10.55 1.27
N LEU A 22 -10.94 10.28 1.28
CA LEU A 22 -11.47 8.91 1.18
C LEU A 22 -11.18 8.28 -0.18
N ARG A 23 -11.22 9.05 -1.27
CA ARG A 23 -10.80 8.56 -2.61
C ARG A 23 -9.32 8.21 -2.62
N LEU A 24 -8.46 9.03 -2.02
CA LEU A 24 -7.03 8.79 -1.92
C LEU A 24 -6.72 7.57 -1.05
N GLU A 25 -7.36 7.43 0.11
CA GLU A 25 -7.27 6.23 0.96
C GLU A 25 -7.55 4.97 0.17
N ARG A 26 -8.69 4.94 -0.54
CA ARG A 26 -9.09 3.77 -1.33
C ARG A 26 -8.07 3.46 -2.42
N PHE A 27 -7.54 4.49 -3.07
CA PHE A 27 -6.50 4.34 -4.09
C PHE A 27 -5.22 3.76 -3.50
N LEU A 28 -4.72 4.31 -2.38
CA LEU A 28 -3.53 3.81 -1.69
C LEU A 28 -3.69 2.36 -1.22
N ARG A 29 -4.88 2.02 -0.71
CA ARG A 29 -5.22 0.65 -0.31
C ARG A 29 -5.19 -0.31 -1.49
N ILE A 30 -5.75 0.07 -2.63
CA ILE A 30 -5.70 -0.75 -3.86
C ILE A 30 -4.26 -0.86 -4.36
N ALA A 31 -3.53 0.26 -4.41
CA ALA A 31 -2.14 0.31 -4.84
C ALA A 31 -1.23 -0.58 -3.96
N SER A 32 -1.48 -0.66 -2.66
CA SER A 32 -0.72 -1.55 -1.77
C SER A 32 -0.87 -3.01 -2.19
N TRP A 33 -2.11 -3.45 -2.47
CA TRP A 33 -2.37 -4.82 -2.92
C TRP A 33 -1.80 -5.11 -4.31
N ILE A 34 -1.84 -4.13 -5.22
CA ILE A 34 -1.20 -4.24 -6.53
C ILE A 34 0.32 -4.44 -6.35
N ALA A 35 0.97 -3.61 -5.52
CA ALA A 35 2.40 -3.74 -5.24
C ALA A 35 2.73 -5.12 -4.65
N ALA A 36 1.98 -5.56 -3.64
CA ALA A 36 2.15 -6.91 -3.07
C ALA A 36 1.99 -8.01 -4.14
N GLY A 37 0.97 -7.90 -4.99
CA GLY A 37 0.73 -8.86 -6.08
C GLY A 37 1.90 -8.94 -7.06
N VAL A 38 2.49 -7.80 -7.45
CA VAL A 38 3.66 -7.74 -8.34
C VAL A 38 4.86 -8.45 -7.72
N TYR A 39 5.16 -8.19 -6.45
CA TYR A 39 6.30 -8.82 -5.77
C TYR A 39 6.07 -10.31 -5.49
N ILE A 40 4.85 -10.73 -5.20
CA ILE A 40 4.50 -12.17 -5.08
C ILE A 40 4.69 -12.85 -6.45
N TYR A 41 4.23 -12.22 -7.53
CA TYR A 41 4.43 -12.75 -8.88
C TYR A 41 5.93 -12.87 -9.23
N GLN A 42 6.72 -11.84 -8.90
CA GLN A 42 8.17 -11.88 -9.04
C GLN A 42 8.81 -13.03 -8.26
N LEU A 43 8.38 -13.27 -7.01
CA LEU A 43 8.87 -14.39 -6.20
C LEU A 43 8.63 -15.72 -6.89
N VAL A 44 7.41 -15.93 -7.38
CA VAL A 44 7.01 -17.17 -8.06
C VAL A 44 7.87 -17.39 -9.31
N LEU A 45 8.09 -16.33 -10.11
CA LEU A 45 8.96 -16.42 -11.28
C LEU A 45 10.41 -16.73 -10.91
N ASN A 46 10.98 -16.05 -9.92
CA ASN A 46 12.35 -16.29 -9.47
C ASN A 46 12.55 -17.74 -9.01
N LEU A 47 11.62 -18.25 -8.18
CA LEU A 47 11.65 -19.64 -7.74
C LEU A 47 11.50 -20.63 -8.90
N GLY A 48 10.59 -20.35 -9.84
CA GLY A 48 10.42 -21.17 -11.04
C GLY A 48 11.69 -21.23 -11.89
N VAL A 49 12.35 -20.09 -12.11
CA VAL A 49 13.63 -20.01 -12.83
C VAL A 49 14.72 -20.78 -12.09
N PHE A 50 14.82 -20.61 -10.77
CA PHE A 50 15.80 -21.32 -9.94
C PHE A 50 15.60 -22.84 -10.00
N ILE A 51 14.35 -23.33 -9.89
CA ILE A 51 14.04 -24.75 -10.04
C ILE A 51 14.45 -25.26 -11.42
N LEU A 52 14.15 -24.51 -12.49
CA LEU A 52 14.57 -24.89 -13.84
C LEU A 52 16.09 -24.93 -13.99
N GLN A 53 16.82 -24.01 -13.35
CA GLN A 53 18.28 -24.02 -13.34
C GLN A 53 18.84 -25.26 -12.63
N LEU A 54 18.22 -25.69 -11.53
CA LEU A 54 18.59 -26.93 -10.83
C LEU A 54 18.35 -28.16 -11.71
N ILE A 55 17.17 -28.28 -12.33
CA ILE A 55 16.83 -29.40 -13.21
C ILE A 55 17.79 -29.47 -14.41
N ARG A 56 18.22 -28.31 -14.94
CA ARG A 56 19.15 -28.21 -16.07
C ARG A 56 20.63 -28.36 -15.66
N GLY A 57 20.93 -28.48 -14.38
CA GLY A 57 22.31 -28.58 -13.88
C GLY A 57 23.13 -27.29 -14.07
N LEU A 58 22.47 -26.13 -14.17
CA LEU A 58 23.12 -24.83 -14.37
C LEU A 58 23.62 -24.20 -13.06
N VAL A 59 23.23 -24.77 -11.92
CA VAL A 59 23.60 -24.30 -10.59
C VAL A 59 24.24 -25.45 -9.84
N TYR A 60 25.42 -25.20 -9.30
CA TYR A 60 26.11 -26.11 -8.39
C TYR A 60 25.70 -25.80 -6.94
N ILE A 61 25.29 -26.83 -6.20
CA ILE A 61 25.01 -26.74 -4.77
C ILE A 61 25.97 -27.71 -4.07
N GLY A 62 27.01 -27.17 -3.42
CA GLY A 62 28.02 -27.96 -2.75
C GLY A 62 27.61 -28.45 -1.36
N GLY A 63 26.61 -27.82 -0.76
CA GLY A 63 26.07 -28.19 0.55
C GLY A 63 24.80 -27.46 0.95
N VAL A 64 24.31 -27.75 2.16
CA VAL A 64 23.06 -27.19 2.68
C VAL A 64 23.13 -25.66 2.82
N THR A 65 24.28 -25.13 3.23
CA THR A 65 24.46 -23.67 3.35
C THR A 65 24.34 -22.97 2.01
N ASP A 66 24.86 -23.56 0.93
CA ASP A 66 24.74 -23.01 -0.42
C ASP A 66 23.28 -22.99 -0.89
N LEU A 67 22.54 -24.07 -0.62
CA LEU A 67 21.11 -24.14 -0.91
C LEU A 67 20.34 -23.04 -0.17
N LEU A 68 20.58 -22.87 1.13
CA LEU A 68 19.91 -21.84 1.94
C LEU A 68 20.25 -20.44 1.44
N LEU A 69 21.52 -20.18 1.10
CA LEU A 69 21.94 -18.90 0.55
C LEU A 69 21.27 -18.63 -0.80
N GLN A 70 21.23 -19.61 -1.69
CA GLN A 70 20.55 -19.48 -2.98
C GLN A 70 19.05 -19.20 -2.82
N LEU A 71 18.38 -19.90 -1.91
CA LEU A 71 16.97 -19.64 -1.59
C LEU A 71 16.76 -18.23 -1.03
N LEU A 72 17.64 -17.78 -0.13
CA LEU A 72 17.59 -16.42 0.41
C LEU A 72 17.72 -15.38 -0.70
N TRP A 73 18.62 -15.59 -1.67
CA TRP A 73 18.76 -14.71 -2.84
C TRP A 73 17.50 -14.64 -3.71
N GLN A 74 16.73 -15.72 -3.81
CA GLN A 74 15.46 -15.69 -4.55
C GLN A 74 14.35 -14.95 -3.79
N VAL A 75 14.35 -15.04 -2.45
CA VAL A 75 13.30 -14.49 -1.58
C VAL A 75 13.53 -13.03 -1.24
N GLN A 76 14.77 -12.62 -0.97
CA GLN A 76 15.13 -11.27 -0.50
C GLN A 76 14.52 -10.13 -1.35
N PRO A 77 14.53 -10.17 -2.70
CA PRO A 77 13.94 -9.11 -3.51
C PRO A 77 12.43 -8.91 -3.25
N SER A 78 11.74 -9.98 -2.87
CA SER A 78 10.29 -9.99 -2.65
C SER A 78 9.90 -9.37 -1.31
N LEU A 79 10.84 -9.31 -0.36
CA LEU A 79 10.63 -8.64 0.94
C LEU A 79 10.41 -7.14 0.77
N ALA A 80 10.95 -6.52 -0.27
CA ALA A 80 10.67 -5.13 -0.60
C ALA A 80 9.17 -4.89 -0.84
N GLY A 81 8.46 -5.86 -1.44
CA GLY A 81 7.02 -5.79 -1.64
C GLY A 81 6.22 -5.71 -0.34
N LEU A 82 6.66 -6.41 0.71
CA LEU A 82 6.04 -6.32 2.04
C LEU A 82 6.24 -4.92 2.64
N ILE A 83 7.42 -4.32 2.44
CA ILE A 83 7.68 -2.95 2.90
C ILE A 83 6.77 -1.96 2.17
N PHE A 84 6.68 -2.03 0.84
CA PHE A 84 5.79 -1.16 0.07
C PHE A 84 4.33 -1.33 0.46
N PHE A 85 3.89 -2.58 0.65
CA PHE A 85 2.54 -2.88 1.13
C PHE A 85 2.28 -2.23 2.49
N ALA A 86 3.17 -2.46 3.46
CA ALA A 86 3.02 -1.96 4.82
C ALA A 86 3.02 -0.42 4.87
N VAL A 87 3.91 0.23 4.12
CA VAL A 87 3.99 1.71 4.07
C VAL A 87 2.72 2.29 3.45
N LEU A 88 2.25 1.76 2.31
CA LEU A 88 1.03 2.26 1.67
C LEU A 88 -0.21 2.04 2.55
N GLN A 89 -0.29 0.91 3.24
CA GLN A 89 -1.35 0.65 4.23
C GLN A 89 -1.28 1.61 5.41
N ALA A 90 -0.08 1.85 5.95
CA ALA A 90 0.12 2.77 7.06
C ALA A 90 -0.31 4.20 6.67
N VAL A 91 0.04 4.66 5.46
CA VAL A 91 -0.40 5.97 4.96
C VAL A 91 -1.92 6.01 4.79
N ALA A 92 -2.54 4.97 4.21
CA ALA A 92 -3.99 4.91 4.03
C ALA A 92 -4.73 5.00 5.38
N HIS A 93 -4.28 4.25 6.39
CA HIS A 93 -4.85 4.32 7.75
C HIS A 93 -4.56 5.66 8.43
N GLY A 94 -3.36 6.21 8.23
CA GLY A 94 -3.00 7.54 8.75
C GLY A 94 -3.94 8.63 8.24
N LEU A 95 -4.33 8.58 6.96
CA LEU A 95 -5.32 9.51 6.39
C LEU A 95 -6.68 9.41 7.09
N LEU A 96 -7.14 8.20 7.41
CA LEU A 96 -8.40 8.00 8.13
C LEU A 96 -8.33 8.53 9.55
N ILE A 97 -7.22 8.30 10.26
CA ILE A 97 -7.01 8.81 11.61
C ILE A 97 -7.05 10.35 11.62
N LEU A 98 -6.38 10.99 10.67
CA LEU A 98 -6.40 12.46 10.55
C LEU A 98 -7.82 12.98 10.29
N LEU A 99 -8.58 12.27 9.44
CA LEU A 99 -9.97 12.61 9.15
C LEU A 99 -10.88 12.47 10.38
N ASP A 100 -10.67 11.43 11.19
CA ASP A 100 -11.42 11.23 12.45
C ASP A 100 -11.09 12.31 13.49
N ILE A 101 -9.83 12.73 13.58
CA ILE A 101 -9.40 13.84 14.45
C ILE A 101 -10.05 15.15 14.00
N GLU A 102 -10.08 15.44 12.70
CA GLU A 102 -10.75 16.62 12.15
C GLU A 102 -12.26 16.60 12.46
N ASP A 103 -12.93 15.47 12.20
CA ASP A 103 -14.36 15.34 12.47
C ASP A 103 -14.67 15.48 13.98
N ASN A 104 -13.81 14.97 14.87
CA ASN A 104 -13.95 15.14 16.33
C ASN A 104 -13.73 16.58 16.80
N THR A 105 -12.68 17.24 16.31
CA THR A 105 -12.38 18.64 16.66
C THR A 105 -13.49 19.59 16.19
N ARG A 106 -14.08 19.33 15.00
CA ARG A 106 -15.24 20.08 14.49
C ARG A 106 -16.48 19.90 15.36
N ARG A 107 -16.77 18.67 15.80
CA ARG A 107 -17.89 18.40 16.71
C ARG A 107 -17.72 19.12 18.04
N ALA A 108 -16.52 19.07 18.62
CA ALA A 108 -16.21 19.77 19.86
C ALA A 108 -16.34 21.30 19.75
N ALA A 109 -15.97 21.88 18.60
CA ALA A 109 -16.09 23.31 18.35
C ALA A 109 -17.54 23.79 18.14
N ARG A 110 -18.44 22.91 17.69
CA ARG A 110 -19.89 23.21 17.52
C ARG A 110 -20.71 22.96 18.78
N GLY A 111 -20.17 22.21 19.75
CA GLY A 111 -20.83 21.87 21.02
C GLY A 111 -20.57 22.86 22.16
N ARG A 112 -19.90 23.99 21.88
CA ARG A 112 -19.81 25.17 22.73
C ARG A 112 -20.55 26.31 22.04
#